data_AF-A0A6A3PCR3-F1
#
_entry.id   AF-A0A6A3PCR3-F1
#
_cell.length_a   1.000
_cell.length_b   1.000
_cell.length_c   1.000
_cell.angle_alpha   90.00
_cell.angle_beta   90.00
_cell.angle_gamma   90.00
#
_symmetry.space_group_name_H-M   'P 1'
#
loop_
_entity.id
_entity.type
_entity.pdbx_description
1 polymer ?
#
loop_
_entity_poly.entity_id
_entity_poly.type
_entity_poly.pdbx_seq_one_letter_code
_entity_poly.pdbx_strand_id
1 'polypeptide(L)'
;MPKRVNWREIAVDVDAAEGDAVVPRLKSFDIDKSQTMGCSICPGADHKMRYRLLECSSETCKGVSPVKCAWRGKMVTCLDSEHVSIFEFGEHSSATASPGRKKLSLAQKAFCRDLAQNHIRPMRIRHALSRKFATPLEDLPPLKMVQNFVNHYG
;
A
#
# COMPACT_ATOMS: atom_id res chain seq x y z
N MET A 1 13.31 -26.57 11.99
CA MET A 1 12.21 -26.11 11.10
C MET A 1 11.95 -24.63 11.37
N PRO A 2 11.77 -23.78 10.34
CA PRO A 2 11.35 -22.40 10.56
C PRO A 2 10.02 -22.38 11.33
N LYS A 3 9.91 -21.56 12.38
CA LYS A 3 8.65 -21.41 13.13
C LYS A 3 7.56 -20.93 12.17
N ARG A 4 6.44 -21.64 12.10
CA ARG A 4 5.27 -21.18 11.33
C ARG A 4 4.70 -19.96 12.01
N VAL A 5 4.77 -18.82 11.34
CA VAL A 5 4.12 -17.59 11.77
C VAL A 5 2.62 -17.75 11.52
N ASN A 6 1.79 -17.62 12.56
CA ASN A 6 0.35 -17.67 12.43
C ASN A 6 -0.18 -16.28 12.04
N TRP A 7 -0.34 -16.06 10.74
CA TRP A 7 -0.81 -14.80 10.19
C TRP A 7 -2.32 -14.63 10.41
N ARG A 8 -2.72 -13.53 11.05
CA ARG A 8 -4.13 -13.12 11.17
C ARG A 8 -4.56 -12.48 9.87
N GLU A 9 -5.74 -12.87 9.38
CA GLU A 9 -6.31 -12.37 8.14
C GLU A 9 -6.96 -11.00 8.36
N ILE A 10 -6.64 -10.04 7.50
CA ILE A 10 -7.31 -8.72 7.47
C ILE A 10 -8.24 -8.64 6.26
N ALA A 11 -7.76 -9.10 5.11
CA ALA A 11 -8.52 -9.24 3.87
C ALA A 11 -7.92 -10.39 3.06
N VAL A 12 -8.74 -11.24 2.46
CA VAL A 12 -8.29 -12.43 1.72
C VAL A 12 -8.99 -12.46 0.37
N ASP A 13 -8.18 -12.62 -0.67
CA ASP A 13 -8.61 -12.67 -2.08
C ASP A 13 -9.65 -11.60 -2.45
N VAL A 14 -9.38 -10.36 -2.04
CA VAL A 14 -10.23 -9.22 -2.39
C VAL A 14 -9.70 -8.56 -3.66
N ASP A 15 -10.58 -7.87 -4.38
CA ASP A 15 -10.16 -7.11 -5.55
C ASP A 15 -9.23 -5.94 -5.17
N ALA A 16 -8.63 -5.33 -6.20
CA ALA A 16 -7.66 -4.27 -6.00
C ALA A 16 -8.27 -3.05 -5.29
N ALA A 17 -9.53 -2.71 -5.55
CA ALA A 17 -10.20 -1.54 -4.96
C ALA A 17 -10.51 -1.75 -3.48
N GLU A 18 -11.03 -2.92 -3.11
CA GLU A 18 -11.25 -3.31 -1.73
C GLU A 18 -9.94 -3.36 -0.94
N GLY A 19 -8.89 -3.94 -1.52
CA GLY A 19 -7.56 -3.94 -0.91
C GLY A 19 -6.97 -2.55 -0.70
N ASP A 20 -7.13 -1.64 -1.68
CA ASP A 20 -6.70 -0.25 -1.59
C ASP A 20 -7.49 0.53 -0.52
N ALA A 21 -8.71 0.12 -0.18
CA ALA A 21 -9.48 0.68 0.94
C ALA A 21 -9.05 0.15 2.32
N VAL A 22 -8.44 -1.03 2.39
CA VAL A 22 -7.93 -1.64 3.63
C VAL A 22 -6.57 -1.05 4.02
N VAL A 23 -5.66 -0.89 3.06
CA VAL A 23 -4.27 -0.44 3.31
C VAL A 23 -4.18 0.87 4.12
N PRO A 24 -4.99 1.92 3.86
CA PRO A 24 -4.95 3.17 4.63
C PRO A 24 -5.39 3.04 6.09
N ARG A 25 -6.13 1.98 6.44
CA ARG A 25 -6.58 1.71 7.82
C ARG A 25 -5.44 1.15 8.68
N LEU A 26 -4.43 0.59 8.04
CA LEU A 26 -3.22 0.12 8.73
C LEU A 26 -2.41 1.32 9.23
N LYS A 27 -1.73 1.15 10.36
CA LYS A 27 -0.75 2.15 10.80
C LYS A 27 0.37 2.27 9.78
N SER A 28 1.03 3.43 9.77
CA SER A 28 2.27 3.64 9.02
C SER A 28 3.20 2.42 9.07
N PHE A 29 3.53 1.95 7.87
CA PHE A 29 4.39 0.80 7.64
C PHE A 29 5.34 1.07 6.47
N ASP A 30 6.48 0.39 6.50
CA ASP A 30 7.41 0.30 5.39
C ASP A 30 7.45 -1.14 4.84
N ILE A 31 7.92 -1.28 3.59
CA ILE A 31 8.07 -2.59 2.95
C ILE A 31 9.48 -3.09 3.27
N ASP A 32 9.55 -4.09 4.15
CA ASP A 32 10.79 -4.78 4.54
C ASP A 32 11.29 -5.71 3.42
N LYS A 33 10.36 -6.41 2.75
CA LYS A 33 10.67 -7.31 1.64
C LYS A 33 9.66 -7.19 0.52
N SER A 34 10.12 -7.28 -0.72
CA SER A 34 9.27 -7.32 -1.92
C SER A 34 9.90 -8.25 -2.94
N GLN A 35 9.20 -9.34 -3.28
CA GLN A 35 9.66 -10.35 -4.24
C GLN A 35 8.50 -10.88 -5.06
N THR A 36 8.78 -11.45 -6.23
CA THR A 36 7.80 -12.20 -7.02
C THR A 36 7.88 -13.68 -6.69
N MET A 37 6.75 -14.38 -6.77
CA MET A 37 6.66 -15.83 -6.60
C MET A 37 5.47 -16.38 -7.39
N GLY A 38 5.34 -17.71 -7.48
CA GLY A 38 4.16 -18.35 -8.08
C GLY A 38 2.89 -17.88 -7.39
N CYS A 39 1.84 -17.64 -8.17
CA CYS A 39 0.58 -17.15 -7.63
C CYS A 39 -0.12 -18.23 -6.81
N SER A 40 -0.42 -17.91 -5.54
CA SER A 40 -1.23 -18.78 -4.69
C SER A 40 -2.70 -18.37 -4.65
N ILE A 41 -3.05 -17.23 -5.26
CA ILE A 41 -4.43 -16.73 -5.33
C ILE A 41 -5.18 -17.43 -6.47
N CYS A 42 -4.51 -17.69 -7.59
CA CYS A 42 -5.10 -18.35 -8.75
C CYS A 42 -4.56 -19.80 -8.84
N PRO A 43 -5.29 -20.82 -8.37
CA PRO A 43 -4.81 -22.19 -8.37
C PRO A 43 -4.51 -22.68 -9.79
N GLY A 44 -3.32 -23.25 -10.00
CA GLY A 44 -2.92 -23.84 -11.30
C GLY A 44 -2.49 -22.83 -12.36
N ALA A 45 -2.46 -21.53 -12.06
CA ALA A 45 -1.98 -20.51 -13.00
C ALA A 45 -0.44 -20.40 -13.02
N ASP A 46 0.15 -20.12 -14.19
CA ASP A 46 1.61 -19.93 -14.35
C ASP A 46 2.07 -18.47 -14.13
N HIS A 47 1.12 -17.55 -13.95
CA HIS A 47 1.45 -16.16 -13.66
C HIS A 47 2.07 -15.99 -12.26
N LYS A 48 2.68 -14.83 -12.02
CA LYS A 48 3.33 -14.51 -10.75
C LYS A 48 2.42 -13.67 -9.86
N MET A 49 2.70 -13.72 -8.57
CA MET A 49 2.19 -12.76 -7.60
C MET A 49 3.36 -12.03 -6.93
N ARG A 50 3.11 -10.83 -6.42
CA ARG A 50 4.07 -10.06 -5.65
C ARG A 50 3.82 -10.26 -4.16
N TYR A 51 4.80 -10.85 -3.50
CA TYR A 51 4.83 -11.05 -2.06
C TYR A 51 5.59 -9.92 -1.38
N ARG A 52 4.97 -9.27 -0.40
CA ARG A 52 5.56 -8.19 0.38
C ARG A 52 5.44 -8.46 1.88
N LEU A 53 6.54 -8.26 2.60
CA LEU A 53 6.55 -8.18 4.06
C LEU A 53 6.64 -6.73 4.48
N LEU A 54 5.87 -6.40 5.51
CA LEU A 54 5.74 -5.06 6.06
C LEU A 54 6.25 -5.03 7.49
N GLU A 55 6.77 -3.87 7.88
CA GLU A 55 7.14 -3.56 9.24
C GLU A 55 6.55 -2.23 9.67
N CYS A 56 6.28 -2.09 10.96
CA CYS A 56 5.73 -0.87 11.51
C CYS A 56 6.75 0.29 11.41
N SER A 57 6.30 1.41 10.87
CA SER A 57 7.04 2.69 10.81
C SER A 57 6.29 3.83 11.48
N SER A 58 5.40 3.48 12.42
CA SER A 58 4.61 4.42 13.20
C SER A 58 5.45 5.14 14.25
N GLU A 59 5.49 6.47 14.18
CA GLU A 59 6.13 7.30 15.21
C GLU A 59 5.45 7.16 16.57
N THR A 60 4.14 6.89 16.61
CA THR A 60 3.43 6.63 17.88
C THR A 60 3.85 5.32 18.51
N CYS A 61 4.16 4.28 17.70
CA CYS A 61 4.73 3.04 18.24
C CYS A 61 6.18 3.23 18.70
N LYS A 62 6.98 3.99 17.93
CA LYS A 62 8.38 4.30 18.26
C LYS A 62 8.51 5.12 19.54
N GLY A 63 7.55 6.00 19.83
CA GLY A 63 7.53 6.81 21.05
C GLY A 63 7.20 6.01 22.33
N VAL A 64 6.52 4.87 22.22
CA VAL A 64 6.14 4.05 23.39
C VAL A 64 7.30 3.19 23.89
N SER A 65 8.17 2.71 23.00
CA SER A 65 9.26 1.81 23.36
C SER A 65 10.50 2.04 22.50
N PRO A 66 11.71 1.98 23.09
CA PRO A 66 12.96 1.98 22.32
C PRO A 66 13.17 0.68 21.53
N VAL A 67 12.42 -0.38 21.85
CA VAL A 67 12.47 -1.65 21.12
C VAL A 67 11.60 -1.55 19.87
N LYS A 68 12.07 -2.16 18.77
CA LYS A 68 11.32 -2.21 17.52
C LYS A 68 9.93 -2.81 17.74
N CYS A 69 8.91 -2.14 17.19
CA CYS A 69 7.53 -2.59 17.21
C CYS A 69 7.41 -4.02 16.65
N ALA A 70 6.74 -4.90 17.40
CA ALA A 70 6.65 -6.33 17.08
C ALA A 70 5.70 -6.62 15.91
N TRP A 71 4.81 -5.68 15.57
CA TRP A 71 3.87 -5.83 14.47
C TRP A 71 4.59 -6.05 13.13
N ARG A 72 4.07 -7.02 12.37
CA ARG A 72 4.47 -7.35 11.01
C ARG A 72 3.23 -7.45 10.14
N GLY A 73 3.35 -7.03 8.88
CA GLY A 73 2.31 -7.23 7.88
C GLY A 73 2.81 -8.11 6.74
N LYS A 74 1.86 -8.71 6.01
CA LYS A 74 2.11 -9.43 4.76
C LYS A 74 1.05 -9.01 3.75
N MET A 75 1.50 -8.66 2.55
CA MET A 75 0.61 -8.43 1.41
C MET A 75 1.03 -9.31 0.25
N VAL A 76 0.08 -10.03 -0.34
CA VAL A 76 0.27 -10.78 -1.58
C VAL A 76 -0.67 -10.23 -2.62
N THR A 77 -0.16 -9.85 -3.79
CA THR A 77 -0.94 -9.26 -4.88
C THR A 77 -0.71 -10.07 -6.14
N CYS A 78 -1.77 -10.63 -6.72
CA CYS A 78 -1.71 -11.25 -8.04
C CYS A 78 -1.25 -10.21 -9.08
N LEU A 79 -0.32 -10.55 -9.97
CA LEU A 79 0.13 -9.61 -11.00
C LEU A 79 -0.74 -9.62 -12.26
N ASP A 80 -1.71 -10.53 -12.33
CA ASP A 80 -2.62 -10.70 -13.46
C ASP A 80 -4.01 -10.13 -13.12
N SER A 81 -4.66 -10.66 -12.07
CA SER A 81 -5.98 -10.19 -11.63
C SER A 81 -5.94 -8.98 -10.69
N GLU A 82 -4.77 -8.58 -10.20
CA GLU A 82 -4.57 -7.54 -9.17
C GLU A 82 -5.25 -7.83 -7.81
N HIS A 83 -5.89 -9.00 -7.65
CA HIS A 83 -6.43 -9.45 -6.36
C HIS A 83 -5.35 -9.48 -5.28
N VAL A 84 -5.74 -9.15 -4.05
CA VAL A 84 -4.82 -8.98 -2.94
C VAL A 84 -5.32 -9.68 -1.69
N SER A 85 -4.37 -10.22 -0.91
CA SER A 85 -4.62 -10.67 0.46
C SER A 85 -3.65 -9.99 1.41
N ILE A 86 -4.18 -9.50 2.52
CA ILE A 86 -3.50 -8.71 3.54
C ILE A 86 -3.62 -9.43 4.88
N PHE A 87 -2.48 -9.62 5.53
CA PHE A 87 -2.38 -10.32 6.80
C PHE A 87 -1.50 -9.53 7.77
N GLU A 88 -1.66 -9.82 9.05
CA GLU A 88 -0.80 -9.27 10.10
C GLU A 88 -0.35 -10.32 11.11
N PHE A 89 0.69 -9.98 11.86
CA PHE A 89 1.22 -10.79 12.94
C PHE A 89 1.79 -9.89 14.03
N GLY A 90 1.59 -10.28 15.29
CA GLY A 90 1.98 -9.48 16.44
C GLY A 90 1.08 -8.26 16.62
N GLU A 91 1.43 -7.43 17.61
CA GLU A 91 0.65 -6.27 17.98
C GLU A 91 1.50 -4.99 17.88
N HIS A 92 0.84 -3.87 17.61
CA HIS A 92 1.49 -2.57 17.64
C HIS A 92 1.82 -2.17 19.09
N SER A 93 2.97 -1.55 19.30
CA SER A 93 3.37 -1.05 20.63
C SER A 93 2.48 0.05 21.17
N SER A 94 1.74 0.75 20.30
CA SER A 94 0.78 1.78 20.67
C SER A 94 -0.57 1.48 20.04
N ALA A 95 -1.68 1.79 20.72
CA ALA A 95 -3.02 1.78 20.14
C ALA A 95 -3.30 3.05 19.31
N THR A 96 -2.63 4.17 19.60
CA THR A 96 -2.86 5.48 18.96
C THR A 96 -2.67 5.44 17.46
N ALA A 97 -3.73 5.73 16.69
CA ALA A 97 -3.68 5.76 15.24
C ALA A 97 -2.52 6.62 14.72
N SER A 98 -1.86 6.13 13.69
CA SER A 98 -0.85 6.87 12.94
C SER A 98 -1.14 6.61 11.46
N PRO A 99 -1.94 7.48 10.82
CA PRO A 99 -2.33 7.28 9.43
C PRO A 99 -1.10 7.04 8.56
N GLY A 100 -1.20 6.06 7.67
CA GLY A 100 -0.12 5.69 6.76
C GLY A 100 0.39 6.88 5.93
N ARG A 101 1.62 6.76 5.41
CA ARG A 101 2.18 7.76 4.48
C ARG A 101 1.16 8.08 3.37
N LYS A 102 1.00 9.37 3.07
CA LYS A 102 0.21 9.89 1.94
C LYS A 102 0.70 9.22 0.66
N LYS A 103 -0.10 8.30 0.11
CA LYS A 103 0.16 7.54 -1.11
C LYS A 103 -0.98 7.76 -2.10
N LEU A 104 -0.68 7.63 -3.39
CA LEU A 104 -1.72 7.64 -4.42
C LEU A 104 -2.52 6.33 -4.35
N SER A 105 -3.82 6.45 -4.14
CA SER A 105 -4.77 5.35 -4.27
C SER A 105 -4.80 4.80 -5.70
N LEU A 106 -5.38 3.63 -5.93
CA LEU A 106 -5.52 3.07 -7.28
C LEU A 106 -6.33 4.00 -8.19
N ALA A 107 -7.44 4.54 -7.69
CA ALA A 107 -8.26 5.49 -8.43
C ALA A 107 -7.50 6.78 -8.75
N GLN A 108 -6.71 7.30 -7.79
CA GLN A 108 -5.87 8.47 -8.02
C GLN A 108 -4.76 8.20 -9.04
N LYS A 109 -4.16 7.00 -9.03
CA LYS A 109 -3.17 6.57 -10.03
C LYS A 109 -3.79 6.49 -11.42
N ALA A 110 -4.96 5.87 -11.56
CA ALA A 110 -5.67 5.80 -12.83
C ALA A 110 -5.95 7.19 -13.39
N PHE A 111 -6.43 8.11 -12.54
CA PHE A 111 -6.65 9.50 -12.92
C PHE A 111 -5.34 10.23 -13.27
N CYS A 112 -4.24 9.99 -12.55
CA CYS A 112 -2.94 10.54 -12.88
C CYS A 112 -2.43 10.03 -14.25
N ARG A 113 -2.65 8.75 -14.58
CA ARG A 113 -2.27 8.17 -15.88
C ARG A 113 -3.03 8.82 -17.02
N ASP A 114 -4.34 8.95 -16.89
CA ASP A 114 -5.19 9.62 -17.89
C ASP A 114 -4.71 11.06 -18.15
N LEU A 115 -4.51 11.85 -17.09
CA LEU A 115 -4.01 13.22 -17.25
C LEU A 115 -2.56 13.27 -17.78
N ALA A 116 -1.72 12.31 -17.42
CA ALA A 116 -0.35 12.22 -17.93
C ALA A 116 -0.33 11.90 -19.43
N GLN A 117 -1.19 10.99 -19.90
CA GLN A 117 -1.38 10.69 -21.33
C GLN A 117 -1.85 11.92 -22.10
N ASN A 118 -2.64 12.78 -21.46
CA ASN A 118 -3.06 14.09 -21.99
C ASN A 118 -2.03 15.21 -21.77
N HIS A 119 -0.77 14.87 -21.49
CA HIS A 119 0.36 15.80 -21.32
C HIS A 119 0.15 16.89 -20.26
N ILE A 120 -0.71 16.63 -19.26
CA ILE A 120 -0.93 17.58 -18.17
C ILE A 120 0.29 17.55 -17.22
N ARG A 121 0.82 18.74 -16.90
CA ARG A 121 1.99 18.86 -16.01
C ARG A 121 1.70 18.29 -14.60
N PRO A 122 2.65 17.62 -13.93
CA PRO A 122 2.44 16.98 -12.62
C PRO A 122 1.85 17.89 -11.53
N MET A 123 2.23 19.18 -11.51
CA MET A 123 1.63 20.14 -10.57
C MET A 123 0.13 20.33 -10.83
N ARG A 124 -0.27 20.45 -12.09
CA ARG A 124 -1.69 20.58 -12.48
C ARG A 124 -2.46 19.29 -12.18
N ILE A 125 -1.83 18.13 -12.36
CA ILE A 125 -2.37 16.82 -11.95
C ILE A 125 -2.65 16.80 -10.44
N ARG A 126 -1.71 17.26 -9.61
CA ARG A 126 -1.89 17.33 -8.15
C ARG A 126 -3.07 18.21 -7.74
N HIS A 127 -3.25 19.37 -8.37
CA HIS A 127 -4.42 20.22 -8.12
C HIS A 127 -5.73 19.59 -8.63
N ALA A 128 -5.68 18.88 -9.76
CA ALA A 128 -6.84 18.17 -10.28
C ALA A 128 -7.26 17.01 -9.36
N LEU A 129 -6.31 16.28 -8.77
CA LEU A 129 -6.57 15.26 -7.74
C LEU A 129 -7.35 15.84 -6.57
N SER A 130 -6.92 16.99 -6.06
CA SER A 130 -7.57 17.63 -4.90
C SER A 130 -9.04 17.93 -5.19
N ARG A 131 -9.35 18.49 -6.37
CA ARG A 131 -10.72 18.77 -6.78
C ARG A 131 -11.53 17.51 -7.07
N LYS A 132 -10.96 16.53 -7.77
CA LYS A 132 -11.68 15.33 -8.22
C LYS A 132 -12.04 14.39 -7.07
N PHE A 133 -11.18 14.29 -6.06
CA PHE A 133 -11.34 13.38 -4.91
C PHE A 133 -11.70 14.11 -3.62
N ALA A 134 -12.05 15.41 -3.68
CA ALA A 134 -12.35 16.25 -2.52
C ALA A 134 -11.30 16.14 -1.39
N THR A 135 -10.03 15.96 -1.76
CA THR A 135 -8.92 15.76 -0.81
C THR A 135 -8.14 17.07 -0.68
N PRO A 136 -7.93 17.61 0.54
CA PRO A 136 -7.08 18.78 0.75
C PRO A 136 -5.68 18.59 0.16
N LEU A 137 -5.06 19.68 -0.31
CA LEU A 137 -3.72 19.62 -0.89
C LEU A 137 -2.67 19.17 0.14
N GLU A 138 -2.85 19.53 1.42
CA GLU A 138 -1.99 19.02 2.49
C GLU A 138 -2.06 17.50 2.59
N ASP A 139 -3.24 16.90 2.37
CA ASP A 139 -3.52 15.47 2.54
C ASP A 139 -3.20 14.62 1.31
N LEU A 140 -2.90 15.27 0.19
CA LEU A 140 -2.37 14.60 -0.97
C LEU A 140 -0.89 14.24 -0.81
N PRO A 141 -0.43 13.21 -1.54
CA PRO A 141 0.99 12.93 -1.68
C PRO A 141 1.79 14.17 -2.13
N PRO A 142 3.06 14.30 -1.69
CA PRO A 142 3.93 15.36 -2.14
C PRO A 142 4.05 15.39 -3.67
N LEU A 143 4.26 16.57 -4.26
CA LEU A 143 4.41 16.73 -5.71
C LEU A 143 5.46 15.78 -6.30
N LYS A 144 6.58 15.57 -5.59
CA LYS A 144 7.64 14.64 -6.01
C LYS A 144 7.13 13.21 -6.23
N MET A 145 6.16 12.76 -5.45
CA MET A 145 5.55 11.44 -5.63
C MET A 145 4.70 11.39 -6.90
N VAL A 146 3.90 12.43 -7.15
CA VAL A 146 3.11 12.54 -8.40
C VAL A 146 4.02 12.60 -9.62
N GLN A 147 5.10 13.39 -9.56
CA GLN A 147 6.11 13.47 -10.62
C GLN A 147 6.75 12.10 -10.88
N ASN A 148 7.20 11.42 -9.83
CA ASN A 148 7.82 10.10 -9.97
C ASN A 148 6.87 9.09 -10.60
N PHE A 149 5.60 9.08 -10.18
CA PHE A 149 4.59 8.19 -10.76
C PHE A 149 4.35 8.52 -12.24
N VAL A 150 4.04 9.78 -12.56
CA VAL A 150 3.75 10.25 -13.92
C VAL A 150 4.92 10.00 -14.88
N ASN A 151 6.17 9.97 -14.40
CA ASN A 151 7.32 9.71 -15.25
C ASN A 151 7.61 8.21 -15.46
N HIS A 152 7.04 7.29 -14.67
CA HIS A 152 7.43 5.88 -14.65
C HIS A 152 6.26 4.89 -14.49
N TYR A 153 5.03 5.28 -14.87
CA TYR A 153 3.84 4.43 -14.67
C TYR A 153 3.65 3.32 -15.71
N GLY A 154 4.63 3.11 -16.59
CA GLY A 154 4.62 2.08 -17.64
C GLY A 154 4.66 0.66 -17.11
#